data_AF-A0A257XBR1-F1
#
_entry.id   AF-A0A257XBR1-F1
#
_cell.length_a   1.000
_cell.length_b   1.000
_cell.length_c   1.000
_cell.angle_alpha   90.00
_cell.angle_beta   90.00
_cell.angle_gamma   90.00
#
_symmetry.space_group_name_H-M   'P 1'
#
loop_
_entity.id
_entity.type
_entity.pdbx_description
1 polymer ?
#
loop_
_entity_poly.entity_id
_entity_poly.type
_entity_poly.pdbx_seq_one_letter_code
_entity_poly.pdbx_strand_id
1 'polypeptide(L)'
;AEIVKRYSVRPAEELYDLKNDPNELHNLADDPAQAERIKQMRGEVDTWMQQQGDKQTVFGKPLLIGEPVTMVDPGAGKKKKAKSPGK
;
A
#
# COMPACT_ATOMS: atom_id res chain seq x y z
N ALA A 1 -22.89 -10.20 -1.24
CA ALA A 1 -22.61 -8.82 -0.78
C ALA A 1 -21.28 -8.72 -0.04
N GLU A 2 -20.92 -9.70 0.80
CA GLU A 2 -19.70 -9.67 1.63
C GLU A 2 -18.38 -9.67 0.83
N ILE A 3 -18.28 -10.48 -0.22
CA ILE A 3 -17.09 -10.55 -1.11
C ILE A 3 -16.76 -9.19 -1.76
N VAL A 4 -17.79 -8.42 -2.14
CA VAL A 4 -17.62 -7.11 -2.79
C VAL A 4 -17.11 -6.05 -1.80
N LYS A 5 -17.45 -6.17 -0.51
CA LYS A 5 -17.01 -5.24 0.53
C LYS A 5 -15.52 -5.38 0.83
N ARG A 6 -14.98 -6.61 0.84
CA ARG A 6 -13.52 -6.88 0.98
C ARG A 6 -12.69 -6.29 -0.15
N TYR A 7 -13.28 -6.12 -1.33
CA TYR A 7 -12.65 -5.45 -2.46
C TYR A 7 -12.62 -3.92 -2.33
N SER A 8 -13.54 -3.33 -1.57
CA SER A 8 -13.69 -1.87 -1.47
C SER A 8 -12.87 -1.26 -0.32
N VAL A 9 -12.56 -2.05 0.71
CA VAL A 9 -11.75 -1.64 1.86
C VAL A 9 -10.84 -2.79 2.24
N ARG A 10 -9.55 -2.66 1.96
CA ARG A 10 -8.53 -3.60 2.44
C ARG A 10 -7.87 -3.02 3.69
N PRO A 11 -7.76 -3.79 4.78
CA PRO A 11 -6.97 -3.36 5.93
C PRO A 11 -5.51 -3.20 5.50
N ALA A 12 -4.75 -2.40 6.27
CA ALA A 12 -3.33 -2.19 6.01
C ALA A 12 -2.53 -3.49 6.07
N GLU A 13 -2.97 -4.43 6.90
CA GLU A 13 -2.30 -5.71 7.14
C GLU A 13 -3.28 -6.88 7.13
N GLU A 14 -2.82 -8.00 6.59
CA GLU A 14 -3.58 -9.25 6.46
C GLU A 14 -2.68 -10.40 6.93
N LEU A 15 -3.15 -11.20 7.90
CA LEU A 15 -2.46 -12.36 8.45
C LEU A 15 -3.37 -13.59 8.39
N TYR A 16 -2.90 -14.68 7.76
CA TYR A 16 -3.68 -15.91 7.60
C TYR A 16 -2.94 -17.12 8.15
N ASP A 17 -3.68 -18.02 8.78
CA ASP A 17 -3.18 -19.36 9.14
C ASP A 17 -3.51 -20.33 8.00
N LEU A 18 -2.57 -20.50 7.05
CA LEU A 18 -2.79 -21.34 5.86
C LEU A 18 -3.06 -22.82 6.18
N LYS A 19 -2.70 -23.30 7.37
CA LYS A 19 -2.98 -24.69 7.76
C LYS A 19 -4.46 -24.88 8.07
N ASN A 20 -5.07 -23.91 8.73
CA ASN A 20 -6.46 -23.97 9.17
C ASN A 20 -7.42 -23.18 8.26
N ASP A 21 -6.89 -22.24 7.47
CA ASP A 21 -7.59 -21.37 6.53
C ASP A 21 -6.83 -21.32 5.18
N PRO A 22 -6.89 -22.39 4.38
CA PRO A 22 -6.15 -22.49 3.12
C PRO A 22 -6.67 -21.53 2.03
N ASN A 23 -7.85 -20.95 2.23
CA ASN A 23 -8.49 -20.02 1.29
C ASN A 23 -8.39 -18.55 1.76
N GLU A 24 -7.65 -18.28 2.84
CA GLU A 24 -7.39 -16.91 3.34
C GLU A 24 -8.68 -16.11 3.56
N LEU A 25 -9.70 -16.76 4.13
CA LEU A 25 -11.01 -16.16 4.38
C LEU A 25 -11.08 -15.46 5.74
N HIS A 26 -10.15 -15.74 6.65
CA HIS A 26 -10.17 -15.32 8.04
C HIS A 26 -8.90 -14.53 8.38
N ASN A 27 -8.97 -13.21 8.21
CA ASN A 27 -7.87 -12.33 8.55
C ASN A 27 -7.70 -12.24 10.09
N LEU A 28 -6.51 -12.61 10.57
CA LEU A 28 -6.11 -12.58 11.98
C LEU A 28 -5.32 -11.33 12.36
N ALA A 29 -5.17 -10.36 11.44
CA ALA A 29 -4.31 -9.19 11.66
C ALA A 29 -4.73 -8.34 12.88
N ASP A 30 -6.02 -8.28 13.19
CA ASP A 30 -6.56 -7.52 14.33
C ASP A 30 -6.68 -8.35 15.61
N ASP A 31 -6.30 -9.64 15.61
CA ASP A 31 -6.31 -10.49 16.79
C ASP A 31 -5.14 -10.11 17.73
N PRO A 32 -5.41 -9.66 18.97
CA PRO A 32 -4.35 -9.33 19.93
C PRO A 32 -3.36 -10.48 20.20
N ALA A 33 -3.79 -11.73 20.06
CA ALA A 33 -2.92 -12.89 20.23
C ALA A 33 -1.83 -12.96 19.14
N GLN A 34 -2.03 -12.32 17.99
CA GLN A 34 -1.09 -12.28 16.86
C GLN A 34 -0.21 -11.04 16.83
N ALA A 35 -0.36 -10.10 17.77
CA ALA A 35 0.33 -8.80 17.73
C ALA A 35 1.86 -8.92 17.62
N GLU A 36 2.48 -9.80 18.40
CA GLU A 36 3.94 -10.02 18.34
C GLU A 36 4.37 -10.68 17.03
N ARG A 37 3.56 -11.58 16.49
CA ARG A 37 3.82 -12.24 15.19
C ARG A 37 3.83 -11.23 14.06
N ILE A 38 2.84 -10.34 14.03
CA ILE A 38 2.74 -9.27 13.03
C ILE A 38 3.93 -8.33 13.14
N LYS A 39 4.27 -7.90 14.36
CA LYS A 39 5.43 -7.03 14.61
C LYS A 39 6.73 -7.65 14.08
N GLN A 40 6.93 -8.95 14.32
CA GLN A 40 8.10 -9.66 13.81
C GLN A 40 8.09 -9.70 12.27
N MET A 41 7.00 -10.15 11.65
CA MET A 41 6.90 -10.28 10.20
C MET A 41 7.04 -8.93 9.48
N ARG A 42 6.49 -7.86 10.06
CA ARG A 42 6.69 -6.50 9.57
C ARG A 42 8.16 -6.12 9.53
N GLY A 43 8.89 -6.41 10.61
CA GLY A 43 10.34 -6.16 10.68
C GLY A 43 11.14 -6.99 9.66
N GLU A 44 10.73 -8.22 9.38
CA GLU A 44 11.34 -9.07 8.35
C GLU A 44 11.14 -8.46 6.95
N VAL A 45 9.92 -7.99 6.65
CA VAL A 45 9.61 -7.32 5.38
C VAL A 45 10.37 -6.00 5.24
N ASP A 46 10.42 -5.17 6.30
CA ASP A 46 11.18 -3.92 6.31
C ASP A 46 12.67 -4.15 6.05
N THR A 47 13.23 -5.18 6.68
CA THR A 47 14.63 -5.58 6.48
C THR A 47 14.85 -6.01 5.04
N TRP A 48 13.95 -6.82 4.48
CA TRP A 48 14.05 -7.27 3.10
C TRP A 48 13.94 -6.13 2.09
N MET A 49 12.99 -5.20 2.27
CA MET A 49 12.86 -4.00 1.44
C MET A 49 14.16 -3.19 1.41
N GLN A 50 14.79 -2.98 2.57
CA GLN A 50 16.08 -2.29 2.65
C GLN A 50 17.18 -3.04 1.88
N GLN A 51 17.23 -4.38 1.99
CA GLN A 51 18.20 -5.20 1.25
C GLN A 51 18.01 -5.13 -0.26
N GLN A 52 16.77 -5.00 -0.74
CA GLN A 52 16.47 -4.83 -2.16
C GLN A 52 16.77 -3.40 -2.67
N GLY A 53 17.12 -2.48 -1.77
CA GLY A 53 17.26 -1.07 -2.10
C GLY A 53 15.92 -0.41 -2.45
N ASP A 54 14.81 -0.94 -1.93
CA ASP A 54 13.48 -0.35 -2.11
C ASP A 54 13.44 1.02 -1.41
N LYS A 55 13.13 2.06 -2.19
CA LYS A 55 13.04 3.45 -1.72
C LYS A 55 11.63 3.83 -1.27
N GLN A 56 10.69 2.89 -1.33
CA GLN A 56 9.27 3.07 -1.00
C GLN A 56 8.67 4.33 -1.65
N THR A 57 9.11 4.63 -2.88
CA THR A 57 8.75 5.87 -3.55
C THR A 57 7.30 5.82 -4.01
N VAL A 58 6.46 6.68 -3.44
CA VAL A 58 5.07 6.84 -3.87
C VAL A 58 5.00 7.87 -4.99
N PHE A 59 4.48 7.47 -6.14
CA PHE A 59 4.23 8.38 -7.26
C PHE A 59 2.81 8.94 -7.17
N GLY A 60 2.69 10.23 -6.83
CA GLY A 60 1.41 10.91 -6.66
C GLY A 60 0.89 10.89 -5.22
N LYS A 61 -0.18 11.63 -4.95
CA LYS A 61 -0.88 11.58 -3.65
C LYS A 61 -1.73 10.29 -3.61
N PRO A 62 -1.54 9.38 -2.64
CA PRO A 62 -2.43 8.25 -2.48
C PRO A 62 -3.87 8.71 -2.31
N LEU A 63 -4.79 8.07 -3.03
CA LEU A 63 -6.22 8.30 -2.83
C LEU A 63 -6.63 7.65 -1.51
N LEU A 64 -6.95 8.48 -0.52
CA LEU A 64 -7.45 7.99 0.76
C LEU A 64 -8.90 7.53 0.59
N ILE A 65 -9.29 6.49 1.34
CA ILE A 65 -10.66 6.00 1.38
C ILE A 65 -11.59 7.15 1.83
N GLY A 66 -12.51 7.57 0.95
CA GLY A 66 -13.44 8.68 1.18
C GLY A 66 -13.04 10.01 0.54
N GLU A 67 -11.82 10.15 0.00
CA GLU A 67 -11.48 11.30 -0.85
C GLU A 67 -12.02 11.09 -2.28
N PRO A 68 -12.47 12.16 -2.97
CA PRO A 68 -12.87 12.05 -4.37
C PRO A 68 -11.65 11.64 -5.22
N VAL A 69 -11.86 10.68 -6.13
CA VAL A 69 -10.82 10.19 -7.04
C VAL A 69 -10.29 11.36 -7.87
N THR A 70 -9.09 11.84 -7.56
CA THR A 70 -8.38 12.76 -8.44
C THR A 70 -7.72 11.93 -9.53
N MET A 71 -8.33 11.89 -10.71
CA MET A 71 -7.67 11.35 -11.91
C MET A 71 -6.38 12.14 -12.12
N VAL A 72 -5.23 11.45 -12.11
CA VAL A 72 -3.96 12.08 -12.50
C VAL A 72 -4.06 12.40 -13.99
N ASP A 73 -4.20 13.68 -14.34
CA ASP A 73 -4.19 14.12 -15.73
C ASP A 73 -2.82 13.77 -16.35
N PRO A 74 -2.76 12.97 -17.43
CA PRO A 74 -1.50 12.59 -18.08
C PRO A 74 -0.70 13.79 -18.62
N GLY A 75 -1.23 15.02 -18.57
CA GLY A 75 -0.56 16.25 -18.98
C GLY A 75 0.24 17.00 -17.91
N ALA A 76 0.17 16.64 -16.63
CA ALA A 76 0.76 17.44 -15.54
C ALA A 76 2.31 17.41 -15.46
N GLY A 77 2.98 16.65 -16.35
CA GLY A 77 4.44 16.54 -16.41
C GLY A 77 5.17 17.54 -17.32
N LYS A 78 4.47 18.46 -18.03
CA LYS A 78 5.16 19.45 -18.88
C LYS A 78 5.69 20.63 -18.04
N LYS A 79 6.88 20.46 -17.46
CA LYS A 79 7.71 21.60 -17.03
C LYS A 79 7.86 22.56 -18.22
N LYS A 80 7.35 23.78 -18.10
CA LYS A 80 7.62 24.85 -19.06
C LYS A 80 9.14 25.07 -19.09
N LYS A 81 9.81 24.78 -20.22
CA LYS A 81 11.17 25.26 -20.46
C LYS A 81 11.11 26.79 -20.46
N ALA A 82 11.66 27.41 -19.41
CA ALA A 82 11.98 28.83 -19.43
C ALA A 82 13.01 29.05 -20.54
N LYS A 83 12.59 29.73 -21.61
CA LYS A 83 13.46 30.16 -22.69
C LYS A 83 14.28 31.32 -22.14
N SER A 84 15.56 31.10 -21.91
CA SER A 84 16.52 32.19 -21.73
C SER A 84 16.74 32.89 -23.06
N PRO A 85 16.73 34.24 -23.11
CA PRO A 85 17.52 34.95 -24.09
C PRO A 85 18.58 35.77 -23.36
N GLY A 86 19.83 35.32 -23.45
CA GLY A 86 20.96 36.21 -23.29
C GLY A 86 21.14 37.01 -24.57
N LYS A 87 21.12 38.34 -24.46
CA LYS A 87 22.19 39.22 -24.93
C LYS A 87 22.09 40.56 -24.22
#